data_AF-A0A5M8NY97-F1
#
_entry.id   AF-A0A5M8NY97-F1
#
_cell.length_a   1.000
_cell.length_b   1.000
_cell.length_c   1.000
_cell.angle_alpha   90.00
_cell.angle_beta   90.00
_cell.angle_gamma   90.00
#
_symmetry.space_group_name_H-M   'P 1'
#
loop_
_entity.id
_entity.type
_entity.pdbx_description
1 polymer ?
#
loop_
_entity_poly.entity_id
_entity_poly.type
_entity_poly.pdbx_seq_one_letter_code
_entity_poly.pdbx_strand_id
1 'polypeptide(L)'
;MAFCSICTLFSQVQVIRDAKTKKVTLQTEPLKPDAENYEAFVWTSETPSDCPFPKSETYSQIRFLGVKSGFHFADTFYPTWGDDDLLYSPYTDGGCWRLDGSWDNSISWSGANATTGQAVMEGDDPLALVVYSLGIQPASARPYEGRYPCGTLMYNGVWFYGTYCLGPSSNARYGNITVNWPWLGPFVGFRTSTDKGRSWKNCPHTPEKSIFGESGINGYPVKIGSPHFVDFGKNMQYSPDGKAYMVAHGADISDPKPRFWNSSWITGDNVYMLRVTPSVENMNDASKWEFYGGKDDSGNAIWTNDFSKINLY
;
A
#
# COMPACT_ATOMS: atom_id res chain seq x y z
N MET A 1 -39.53 -2.35 22.19
CA MET A 1 -39.02 -2.88 20.91
C MET A 1 -38.46 -1.72 20.12
N ALA A 2 -37.16 -1.49 20.24
CA ALA A 2 -36.45 -0.42 19.55
C ALA A 2 -35.98 -0.95 18.19
N PHE A 3 -36.48 -0.38 17.10
CA PHE A 3 -35.90 -0.60 15.78
C PHE A 3 -34.74 0.39 15.59
N CYS A 4 -33.57 -0.20 15.40
CA CYS A 4 -32.29 0.45 15.21
C CYS A 4 -32.28 1.20 13.86
N SER A 5 -32.12 2.52 13.91
CA SER A 5 -31.83 3.37 12.74
C SER A 5 -30.35 3.28 12.39
N ILE A 6 -29.94 2.27 11.60
CA ILE A 6 -28.64 2.26 10.92
C ILE A 6 -28.82 1.56 9.57
N CYS A 7 -29.24 2.30 8.53
CA CYS A 7 -29.17 1.85 7.13
C CYS A 7 -29.35 3.01 6.13
N THR A 8 -28.81 4.18 6.42
CA THR A 8 -28.81 5.31 5.48
C THR A 8 -27.43 5.94 5.42
N LEU A 9 -26.49 5.18 4.85
CA LEU A 9 -25.24 5.57 4.21
C LEU A 9 -24.77 4.29 3.51
N PHE A 10 -24.13 4.38 2.34
CA PHE A 10 -23.75 3.26 1.47
C PHE A 10 -24.81 2.73 0.48
N SER A 11 -25.31 3.59 -0.41
CA SER A 11 -25.42 3.20 -1.83
C SER A 11 -25.58 4.46 -2.69
N GLN A 12 -24.65 4.69 -3.62
CA GLN A 12 -24.79 5.66 -4.73
C GLN A 12 -25.78 5.12 -5.80
N VAL A 13 -26.86 4.49 -5.36
CA VAL A 13 -27.92 3.94 -6.21
C VAL A 13 -29.14 4.83 -6.04
N GLN A 14 -29.43 5.66 -7.05
CA GLN A 14 -30.69 6.36 -7.12
C GLN A 14 -31.74 5.41 -7.74
N VAL A 15 -32.74 5.03 -6.94
CA VAL A 15 -33.88 4.26 -7.43
C VAL A 15 -34.87 5.22 -8.07
N ILE A 16 -34.84 5.34 -9.39
CA ILE A 16 -35.80 6.16 -10.13
C ILE A 16 -37.03 5.29 -10.43
N ARG A 17 -38.16 5.70 -9.85
CA ARG A 17 -39.47 5.12 -10.14
C ARG A 17 -40.21 6.03 -11.12
N ASP A 18 -40.38 5.57 -12.34
CA ASP A 18 -41.23 6.27 -13.30
C ASP A 18 -42.68 6.22 -12.81
N ALA A 19 -43.25 7.40 -12.53
CA ALA A 19 -44.58 7.53 -11.96
C ALA A 19 -45.70 7.03 -12.89
N LYS A 20 -45.48 7.06 -14.22
CA LYS A 20 -46.45 6.67 -15.26
C LYS A 20 -46.30 5.21 -15.66
N THR A 21 -45.08 4.72 -15.82
CA THR A 21 -44.82 3.34 -16.30
C THR A 21 -44.57 2.34 -15.19
N LYS A 22 -44.40 2.81 -13.94
CA LYS A 22 -43.97 2.01 -12.77
C LYS A 22 -42.63 1.29 -12.97
N LYS A 23 -41.89 1.62 -14.03
CA LYS A 23 -40.56 1.06 -14.30
C LYS A 23 -39.59 1.56 -13.25
N VAL A 24 -38.86 0.63 -12.65
CA VAL A 24 -37.75 0.93 -11.75
C VAL A 24 -36.49 0.96 -12.60
N THR A 25 -35.79 2.10 -12.60
CA THR A 25 -34.46 2.22 -13.19
C THR A 25 -33.47 2.48 -12.07
N LEU A 26 -32.41 1.68 -12.03
CA LEU A 26 -31.28 1.91 -11.13
C LEU A 26 -30.34 2.85 -11.87
N GLN A 27 -30.25 4.09 -11.41
CA GLN A 27 -29.19 5.00 -11.83
C GLN A 27 -28.07 4.88 -10.81
N THR A 28 -26.97 4.26 -11.22
CA THR A 28 -25.71 4.35 -10.50
C THR A 28 -25.16 5.73 -10.77
N GLU A 29 -25.09 6.58 -9.73
CA GLU A 29 -24.29 7.79 -9.85
C GLU A 29 -22.84 7.39 -10.14
N PRO A 30 -22.09 8.16 -10.96
CA PRO A 30 -20.69 7.86 -11.23
C PRO A 30 -19.91 7.79 -9.91
N LEU A 31 -18.97 6.86 -9.82
CA LEU A 31 -18.11 6.62 -8.65
C LEU A 31 -17.26 7.85 -8.34
N LYS A 32 -17.83 8.82 -7.63
CA LYS A 32 -17.22 10.10 -7.28
C LYS A 32 -17.02 10.21 -5.77
N PRO A 33 -15.99 10.94 -5.33
CA PRO A 33 -15.78 11.17 -3.91
C PRO A 33 -16.88 12.06 -3.33
N ASP A 34 -17.10 11.93 -2.03
CA ASP A 34 -17.88 12.91 -1.28
C ASP A 34 -17.09 14.21 -1.19
N ALA A 35 -17.69 15.33 -1.60
CA ALA A 35 -17.09 16.65 -1.48
C ALA A 35 -17.58 17.33 -0.20
N GLU A 36 -16.66 17.59 0.72
CA GLU A 36 -16.94 18.39 1.91
C GLU A 36 -16.28 19.77 1.78
N ASN A 37 -16.98 20.80 2.30
CA ASN A 37 -16.51 22.18 2.27
C ASN A 37 -16.31 22.72 3.70
N TYR A 38 -15.27 23.52 3.88
CA TYR A 38 -14.97 24.30 5.08
C TYR A 38 -14.46 25.70 4.68
N GLU A 39 -14.37 26.63 5.63
CA GLU A 39 -13.86 27.97 5.31
C GLU A 39 -12.39 27.90 4.91
N ALA A 40 -12.06 28.45 3.74
CA ALA A 40 -10.69 28.51 3.27
C ALA A 40 -9.84 29.38 4.21
N PHE A 41 -8.64 28.91 4.56
CA PHE A 41 -7.74 29.65 5.44
C PHE A 41 -6.30 29.54 4.98
N VAL A 42 -5.49 30.54 5.33
CA VAL A 42 -4.05 30.50 5.15
C VAL A 42 -3.44 29.87 6.40
N TRP A 43 -2.64 28.83 6.20
CA TRP A 43 -1.90 28.22 7.30
C TRP A 43 -0.80 29.17 7.74
N THR A 44 -0.84 29.61 9.00
CA THR A 44 0.20 30.45 9.59
C THR A 44 1.46 29.61 9.78
N SER A 45 2.44 29.80 8.89
CA SER A 45 3.74 29.14 8.97
C SER A 45 4.74 30.05 9.69
N GLU A 46 4.88 29.87 11.00
CA GLU A 46 5.93 30.54 11.77
C GLU A 46 7.21 29.70 11.67
N THR A 47 8.20 30.20 10.93
CA THR A 47 9.50 29.54 10.81
C THR A 47 10.26 29.65 12.15
N PRO A 48 10.71 28.53 12.75
CA PRO A 48 11.57 28.57 13.93
C PRO A 48 12.83 29.40 13.67
N SER A 49 13.31 30.13 14.68
CA SER A 49 14.48 31.01 14.54
C SER A 49 15.79 30.26 14.26
N ASP A 50 15.81 28.96 14.57
CA ASP A 50 16.92 28.03 14.35
C ASP A 50 16.74 27.15 13.11
N CYS A 51 15.78 27.47 12.23
CA CYS A 51 15.59 26.72 10.99
C CYS A 51 16.85 26.80 10.10
N PRO A 52 17.46 25.67 9.72
CA PRO A 52 18.70 25.67 8.92
C PRO A 52 18.45 25.92 7.43
N PHE A 53 17.18 25.95 7.01
CA PHE A 53 16.80 26.14 5.61
C PHE A 53 16.40 27.60 5.35
N PRO A 54 16.89 28.22 4.26
CA PRO A 54 16.43 29.54 3.87
C PRO A 54 14.95 29.52 3.49
N LYS A 55 14.27 30.65 3.63
CA LYS A 55 12.90 30.80 3.11
C LYS A 55 12.90 30.61 1.59
N SER A 56 11.87 29.95 1.07
CA SER A 56 11.69 29.82 -0.36
C SER A 56 11.48 31.18 -1.02
N GLU A 57 12.15 31.43 -2.14
CA GLU A 57 11.92 32.61 -2.98
C GLU A 57 10.71 32.42 -3.91
N THR A 58 10.28 31.17 -4.12
CA THR A 58 9.18 30.81 -5.03
C THR A 58 7.82 30.75 -4.33
N TYR A 59 7.78 30.25 -3.10
CA TYR A 59 6.54 30.01 -2.35
C TYR A 59 6.55 30.79 -1.04
N SER A 60 5.49 31.56 -0.77
CA SER A 60 5.39 32.42 0.42
C SER A 60 4.44 31.92 1.50
N GLN A 61 3.49 31.03 1.17
CA GLN A 61 2.42 30.60 2.08
C GLN A 61 1.77 29.29 1.62
N ILE A 62 1.08 28.63 2.56
CA ILE A 62 0.19 27.48 2.30
C ILE A 62 -1.25 27.93 2.53
N ARG A 63 -2.13 27.76 1.54
CA ARG A 63 -3.56 28.05 1.66
C ARG A 63 -4.37 26.78 1.50
N PHE A 64 -5.21 26.48 2.49
CA PHE A 64 -6.22 25.43 2.40
C PHE A 64 -7.47 26.01 1.72
N LEU A 65 -7.89 25.40 0.62
CA LEU A 65 -8.98 25.92 -0.23
C LEU A 65 -10.36 25.71 0.34
N GLY A 66 -10.49 25.00 1.47
CA GLY A 66 -11.81 24.75 2.05
C GLY A 66 -12.58 23.63 1.34
N VAL A 67 -11.94 22.81 0.52
CA VAL A 67 -12.57 21.70 -0.18
C VAL A 67 -11.76 20.44 0.08
N LYS A 68 -12.43 19.34 0.42
CA LYS A 68 -11.82 18.00 0.45
C LYS A 68 -12.71 17.00 -0.28
N SER A 69 -12.09 16.05 -0.97
CA SER A 69 -12.73 14.84 -1.46
C SER A 69 -12.51 13.71 -0.45
N GLY A 70 -13.55 12.91 -0.22
CA GLY A 70 -13.52 11.71 0.64
C GLY A 70 -13.92 10.48 -0.15
N PHE A 71 -13.03 9.50 -0.21
CA PHE A 71 -13.37 8.16 -0.69
C PHE A 71 -13.53 7.22 0.50
N HIS A 72 -14.65 6.51 0.55
CA HIS A 72 -14.92 5.49 1.57
C HIS A 72 -14.60 4.09 1.03
N PHE A 73 -13.31 3.84 0.79
CA PHE A 73 -12.82 2.54 0.34
C PHE A 73 -12.20 1.73 1.47
N ALA A 74 -11.38 0.74 1.11
CA ALA A 74 -10.66 -0.09 2.04
C ALA A 74 -9.57 0.69 2.81
N ASP A 75 -9.16 0.12 3.94
CA ASP A 75 -8.14 0.66 4.85
C ASP A 75 -6.80 0.95 4.14
N THR A 76 -6.38 0.05 3.24
CA THR A 76 -5.12 0.20 2.50
C THR A 76 -5.35 0.54 1.03
N PHE A 77 -4.63 1.54 0.53
CA PHE A 77 -4.51 1.90 -0.88
C PHE A 77 -3.08 2.39 -1.14
N TYR A 78 -2.38 1.78 -2.11
CA TYR A 78 -0.99 2.11 -2.49
C TYR A 78 -0.92 2.41 -4.00
N PRO A 79 -1.21 3.64 -4.44
CA PRO A 79 -1.22 3.98 -5.86
C PRO A 79 0.16 3.79 -6.51
N THR A 80 0.17 3.38 -7.77
CA THR A 80 1.33 3.38 -8.67
C THR A 80 0.90 3.81 -10.07
N TRP A 81 1.72 4.59 -10.76
CA TRP A 81 1.33 5.29 -11.99
C TRP A 81 1.76 4.56 -13.25
N GLY A 82 0.77 4.05 -14.00
CA GLY A 82 0.95 3.35 -15.26
C GLY A 82 1.33 4.26 -16.43
N ASP A 83 1.78 3.63 -17.52
CA ASP A 83 2.11 4.29 -18.78
C ASP A 83 0.88 4.90 -19.51
N ASP A 84 -0.31 4.47 -19.15
CA ASP A 84 -1.61 4.87 -19.70
C ASP A 84 -2.29 6.01 -18.93
N ASP A 85 -1.55 6.67 -18.05
CA ASP A 85 -2.05 7.78 -17.24
C ASP A 85 -3.06 7.40 -16.17
N LEU A 86 -3.17 6.11 -15.84
CA LEU A 86 -4.00 5.61 -14.75
C LEU A 86 -3.14 5.29 -13.52
N LEU A 87 -3.74 5.47 -12.34
CA LEU A 87 -3.18 4.96 -11.09
C LEU A 87 -3.78 3.59 -10.80
N TYR A 88 -2.92 2.66 -10.40
CA TYR A 88 -3.30 1.31 -10.01
C TYR A 88 -2.99 1.15 -8.53
N SER A 89 -3.87 0.50 -7.78
CA SER A 89 -3.66 0.31 -6.36
C SER A 89 -4.08 -1.06 -5.89
N PRO A 90 -3.25 -1.77 -5.14
CA PRO A 90 -3.72 -2.85 -4.32
C PRO A 90 -4.60 -2.29 -3.18
N TYR A 91 -5.49 -3.10 -2.62
CA TYR A 91 -6.21 -2.75 -1.42
C TYR A 91 -6.56 -3.96 -0.56
N THR A 92 -6.82 -3.75 0.73
CA THR A 92 -7.42 -4.74 1.63
C THR A 92 -8.04 -4.08 2.87
N ASP A 93 -8.79 -4.87 3.64
CA ASP A 93 -9.55 -4.47 4.83
C ASP A 93 -10.60 -3.40 4.55
N GLY A 94 -11.64 -3.83 3.83
CA GLY A 94 -12.75 -3.01 3.36
C GLY A 94 -12.98 -3.29 1.88
N GLY A 95 -13.58 -2.36 1.14
CA GLY A 95 -13.90 -2.65 -0.25
C GLY A 95 -13.82 -1.48 -1.21
N CYS A 96 -14.05 -1.80 -2.47
CA CYS A 96 -14.05 -0.86 -3.59
C CYS A 96 -15.17 -1.25 -4.57
N TRP A 97 -15.83 -0.25 -5.15
CA TRP A 97 -16.92 -0.47 -6.11
C TRP A 97 -16.39 -1.03 -7.43
N ARG A 98 -17.15 -1.91 -8.07
CA ARG A 98 -16.99 -2.22 -9.49
C ARG A 98 -17.74 -1.19 -10.34
N LEU A 99 -17.39 -1.13 -11.63
CA LEU A 99 -18.07 -0.27 -12.61
C LEU A 99 -19.56 -0.60 -12.79
N ASP A 100 -19.98 -1.83 -12.51
CA ASP A 100 -21.40 -2.23 -12.54
C ASP A 100 -22.17 -1.87 -11.25
N GLY A 101 -21.52 -1.18 -10.31
CA GLY A 101 -22.10 -0.80 -9.02
C GLY A 101 -22.10 -1.92 -7.97
N SER A 102 -21.57 -3.11 -8.28
CA SER A 102 -21.31 -4.13 -7.26
C SER A 102 -20.09 -3.78 -6.39
N TRP A 103 -19.89 -4.50 -5.29
CA TRP A 103 -18.87 -4.18 -4.29
C TRP A 103 -17.92 -5.36 -4.05
N ASP A 104 -16.61 -5.09 -4.09
CA ASP A 104 -15.58 -6.07 -3.75
C ASP A 104 -14.97 -5.79 -2.40
N ASN A 105 -15.28 -6.66 -1.43
CA ASN A 105 -14.74 -6.59 -0.09
C ASN A 105 -13.57 -7.56 0.10
N SER A 106 -12.45 -7.02 0.57
CA SER A 106 -11.20 -7.75 0.81
C SER A 106 -10.91 -7.81 2.32
N ILE A 107 -10.33 -8.92 2.77
CA ILE A 107 -9.98 -9.18 4.17
C ILE A 107 -8.56 -9.74 4.29
N SER A 108 -7.73 -9.11 5.10
CA SER A 108 -6.31 -9.48 5.28
C SER A 108 -6.09 -10.55 6.35
N TRP A 109 -7.01 -10.67 7.31
CA TRP A 109 -6.81 -11.33 8.61
C TRP A 109 -7.33 -12.77 8.69
N SER A 110 -7.75 -13.34 7.55
CA SER A 110 -8.42 -14.66 7.50
C SER A 110 -7.44 -15.83 7.28
N GLY A 111 -6.16 -15.68 7.64
CA GLY A 111 -5.18 -16.75 7.55
C GLY A 111 -5.11 -17.34 6.13
N ALA A 112 -5.51 -18.60 5.98
CA ALA A 112 -5.51 -19.29 4.68
C ALA A 112 -6.44 -18.66 3.63
N ASN A 113 -7.48 -17.94 4.07
CA ASN A 113 -8.50 -17.32 3.23
C ASN A 113 -8.32 -15.81 3.09
N ALA A 114 -7.16 -15.26 3.47
CA ALA A 114 -6.88 -13.86 3.24
C ALA A 114 -6.99 -13.50 1.74
N THR A 115 -7.44 -12.29 1.47
CA THR A 115 -7.67 -11.76 0.14
C THR A 115 -7.04 -10.37 0.03
N THR A 116 -6.71 -9.99 -1.20
CA THR A 116 -6.32 -8.62 -1.53
C THR A 116 -6.99 -8.19 -2.83
N GLY A 117 -7.47 -6.94 -2.88
CA GLY A 117 -8.14 -6.34 -4.02
C GLY A 117 -7.20 -5.57 -4.94
N GLN A 118 -7.68 -5.29 -6.15
CA GLN A 118 -6.98 -4.47 -7.14
C GLN A 118 -7.91 -3.38 -7.67
N ALA A 119 -7.50 -2.13 -7.59
CA ALA A 119 -8.27 -0.97 -8.02
C ALA A 119 -7.53 -0.14 -9.06
N VAL A 120 -8.32 0.59 -9.86
CA VAL A 120 -7.87 1.60 -10.82
C VAL A 120 -8.46 2.93 -10.41
N MET A 121 -7.69 4.01 -10.54
CA MET A 121 -8.13 5.38 -10.38
C MET A 121 -7.85 6.14 -11.67
N GLU A 122 -8.89 6.75 -12.22
CA GLU A 122 -8.89 7.50 -13.47
C GLU A 122 -9.22 8.97 -13.20
N GLY A 123 -8.46 9.85 -13.85
CA GLY A 123 -8.61 11.30 -13.75
C GLY A 123 -7.42 11.99 -13.08
N ASP A 124 -7.34 13.30 -13.29
CA ASP A 124 -6.33 14.21 -12.78
C ASP A 124 -6.90 15.24 -11.78
N ASP A 125 -8.23 15.34 -11.69
CA ASP A 125 -8.93 16.16 -10.71
C ASP A 125 -9.30 15.32 -9.46
N PRO A 126 -8.68 15.56 -8.30
CA PRO A 126 -8.98 14.85 -7.05
C PRO A 126 -10.44 14.99 -6.58
N LEU A 127 -11.20 15.94 -7.12
CA LEU A 127 -12.63 16.12 -6.84
C LEU A 127 -13.54 15.34 -7.79
N ALA A 128 -12.99 14.77 -8.86
CA ALA A 128 -13.74 14.08 -9.91
C ALA A 128 -13.13 12.72 -10.31
N LEU A 129 -12.17 12.18 -9.56
CA LEU A 129 -11.59 10.87 -9.83
C LEU A 129 -12.67 9.78 -9.87
N VAL A 130 -12.52 8.87 -10.83
CA VAL A 130 -13.29 7.62 -10.91
C VAL A 130 -12.43 6.50 -10.38
N VAL A 131 -12.87 5.83 -9.31
CA VAL A 131 -12.12 4.75 -8.68
C VAL A 131 -12.95 3.48 -8.66
N TYR A 132 -12.38 2.38 -9.18
CA TYR A 132 -13.10 1.11 -9.28
C TYR A 132 -12.20 -0.11 -9.11
N SER A 133 -12.79 -1.21 -8.66
CA SER A 133 -12.16 -2.50 -8.48
C SER A 133 -12.15 -3.33 -9.77
N LEU A 134 -11.04 -4.03 -9.99
CA LEU A 134 -10.87 -5.09 -10.97
C LEU A 134 -11.05 -6.49 -10.36
N GLY A 135 -11.47 -6.59 -9.10
CA GLY A 135 -11.65 -7.85 -8.40
C GLY A 135 -10.81 -7.97 -7.12
N ILE A 136 -10.96 -9.15 -6.50
CA ILE A 136 -10.14 -9.62 -5.39
C ILE A 136 -9.41 -10.90 -5.77
N GLN A 137 -8.31 -11.18 -5.08
CA GLN A 137 -7.51 -12.38 -5.27
C GLN A 137 -7.20 -13.02 -3.91
N PRO A 138 -7.51 -14.31 -3.72
CA PRO A 138 -7.09 -15.06 -2.55
C PRO A 138 -5.56 -15.22 -2.50
N ALA A 139 -5.00 -15.06 -1.31
CA ALA A 139 -3.59 -15.27 -1.05
C ALA A 139 -3.41 -15.70 0.41
N SER A 140 -3.11 -16.97 0.64
CA SER A 140 -2.92 -17.49 2.00
C SER A 140 -1.85 -16.71 2.77
N ALA A 141 -2.17 -16.31 4.00
CA ALA A 141 -1.23 -15.72 4.95
C ALA A 141 -0.38 -16.78 5.68
N ARG A 142 -0.75 -18.07 5.58
CA ARG A 142 -0.15 -19.13 6.42
C ARG A 142 1.36 -19.24 6.19
N PRO A 143 2.14 -19.43 7.29
CA PRO A 143 1.73 -19.76 8.66
C PRO A 143 1.37 -18.54 9.52
N TYR A 144 1.43 -17.34 8.97
CA TYR A 144 0.91 -16.12 9.61
C TYR A 144 -0.62 -16.07 9.52
N GLU A 145 -1.22 -15.04 10.11
CA GLU A 145 -2.68 -14.83 10.08
C GLU A 145 -3.09 -13.61 9.25
N GLY A 146 -2.20 -12.63 9.09
CA GLY A 146 -2.42 -11.44 8.28
C GLY A 146 -1.61 -11.48 6.98
N ARG A 147 -2.22 -11.09 5.87
CA ARG A 147 -1.52 -10.82 4.60
C ARG A 147 -2.04 -9.54 3.97
N TYR A 148 -1.17 -8.55 3.87
CA TYR A 148 -1.47 -7.21 3.41
C TYR A 148 -0.74 -6.90 2.11
N PRO A 149 -1.32 -6.07 1.24
CA PRO A 149 -0.59 -5.57 0.08
C PRO A 149 0.58 -4.69 0.52
N CYS A 150 1.62 -4.67 -0.31
CA CYS A 150 2.72 -3.71 -0.24
C CYS A 150 3.41 -3.71 -1.61
N GLY A 151 4.53 -3.01 -1.77
CA GLY A 151 5.43 -3.15 -2.93
C GLY A 151 4.68 -3.26 -4.26
N THR A 152 4.05 -2.18 -4.71
CA THR A 152 3.26 -2.15 -5.93
C THR A 152 3.88 -1.24 -6.97
N LEU A 153 4.04 -1.75 -8.19
CA LEU A 153 4.65 -1.01 -9.29
C LEU A 153 3.94 -1.34 -10.59
N MET A 154 3.53 -0.29 -11.31
CA MET A 154 3.22 -0.36 -12.72
C MET A 154 4.44 0.08 -13.52
N TYR A 155 4.89 -0.79 -14.42
CA TYR A 155 6.00 -0.49 -15.31
C TYR A 155 5.83 -1.20 -16.65
N ASN A 156 5.85 -0.43 -17.75
CA ASN A 156 5.71 -0.90 -19.13
C ASN A 156 4.55 -1.89 -19.33
N GLY A 157 3.35 -1.50 -18.86
CA GLY A 157 2.13 -2.31 -18.93
C GLY A 157 2.07 -3.52 -17.99
N VAL A 158 3.11 -3.76 -17.19
CA VAL A 158 3.14 -4.86 -16.20
C VAL A 158 2.87 -4.32 -14.80
N TRP A 159 1.91 -4.95 -14.11
CA TRP A 159 1.66 -4.71 -12.70
C TRP A 159 2.36 -5.75 -11.84
N PHE A 160 3.32 -5.29 -11.04
CA PHE A 160 3.93 -6.06 -9.95
C PHE A 160 3.20 -5.74 -8.64
N TYR A 161 2.57 -6.75 -8.04
CA TYR A 161 1.77 -6.60 -6.83
C TYR A 161 2.40 -7.41 -5.71
N GLY A 162 3.00 -6.72 -4.75
CA GLY A 162 3.63 -7.27 -3.57
C GLY A 162 2.67 -7.55 -2.41
N THR A 163 3.07 -8.46 -1.52
CA THR A 163 2.39 -8.65 -0.23
C THR A 163 3.40 -8.94 0.87
N TYR A 164 3.07 -8.54 2.10
CA TYR A 164 3.78 -8.91 3.32
C TYR A 164 2.81 -9.57 4.31
N CYS A 165 3.36 -10.19 5.35
CA CYS A 165 2.59 -10.90 6.37
C CYS A 165 2.61 -10.22 7.73
N LEU A 166 1.64 -10.56 8.57
CA LEU A 166 1.54 -10.13 9.97
C LEU A 166 1.14 -11.29 10.88
N GLY A 167 1.72 -11.32 12.07
CA GLY A 167 1.45 -12.34 13.08
C GLY A 167 1.46 -11.79 14.50
N PRO A 168 1.18 -12.65 15.49
CA PRO A 168 0.56 -13.96 15.34
C PRO A 168 -0.95 -13.86 15.08
N SER A 169 -1.58 -12.71 15.35
CA SER A 169 -2.99 -12.44 15.08
C SER A 169 -3.28 -10.93 15.14
N SER A 170 -4.44 -10.51 14.63
CA SER A 170 -4.91 -9.13 14.74
C SER A 170 -5.19 -8.69 16.18
N ASN A 171 -5.27 -9.63 17.12
CA ASN A 171 -5.55 -9.39 18.54
C ASN A 171 -4.73 -10.34 19.40
N ALA A 172 -3.42 -10.06 19.54
CA ALA A 172 -2.50 -10.89 20.29
C ALA A 172 -2.46 -10.47 21.77
N ARG A 173 -2.62 -11.41 22.70
CA ARG A 173 -2.52 -11.13 24.14
C ARG A 173 -1.06 -11.11 24.58
N TYR A 174 -0.67 -10.07 25.30
CA TYR A 174 0.64 -9.96 25.94
C TYR A 174 0.47 -9.47 27.37
N GLY A 175 0.57 -10.38 28.34
CA GLY A 175 0.20 -10.11 29.72
C GLY A 175 -1.26 -9.63 29.81
N ASN A 176 -1.45 -8.41 30.31
CA ASN A 176 -2.78 -7.81 30.50
C ASN A 176 -3.27 -6.99 29.31
N ILE A 177 -2.42 -6.72 28.31
CA ILE A 177 -2.77 -5.92 27.13
C ILE A 177 -3.06 -6.80 25.91
N THR A 178 -3.80 -6.24 24.97
CA THR A 178 -3.99 -6.79 23.62
C THR A 178 -3.26 -5.91 22.64
N VAL A 179 -2.39 -6.51 21.82
CA VAL A 179 -1.59 -5.82 20.82
C VAL A 179 -2.08 -6.23 19.44
N ASN A 180 -2.34 -5.24 18.58
CA ASN A 180 -2.74 -5.47 17.21
C ASN A 180 -1.50 -5.73 16.35
N TRP A 181 -1.47 -6.89 15.68
CA TRP A 181 -0.39 -7.31 14.77
C TRP A 181 1.03 -7.01 15.28
N PRO A 182 1.42 -7.58 16.43
CA PRO A 182 2.68 -7.25 17.07
C PRO A 182 3.90 -7.68 16.25
N TRP A 183 3.80 -8.68 15.37
CA TRP A 183 4.93 -9.24 14.64
C TRP A 183 4.79 -9.01 13.14
N LEU A 184 5.77 -8.30 12.60
CA LEU A 184 5.94 -8.09 11.17
C LEU A 184 6.51 -9.34 10.52
N GLY A 185 5.80 -9.87 9.53
CA GLY A 185 6.25 -10.98 8.69
C GLY A 185 7.02 -10.48 7.45
N PRO A 186 7.55 -11.41 6.66
CA PRO A 186 8.40 -11.08 5.53
C PRO A 186 7.62 -10.47 4.37
N PHE A 187 8.32 -9.71 3.54
CA PHE A 187 7.91 -9.46 2.18
C PHE A 187 7.92 -10.78 1.37
N VAL A 188 6.76 -11.21 0.89
CA VAL A 188 6.63 -12.52 0.24
C VAL A 188 7.24 -12.52 -1.17
N GLY A 189 6.97 -11.48 -1.95
CA GLY A 189 7.24 -11.41 -3.38
C GLY A 189 6.03 -10.88 -4.14
N PHE A 190 6.04 -10.97 -5.47
CA PHE A 190 5.05 -10.34 -6.35
C PHE A 190 4.19 -11.36 -7.08
N ARG A 191 2.86 -11.18 -7.07
CA ARG A 191 2.05 -11.64 -8.21
C ARG A 191 2.19 -10.63 -9.34
N THR A 192 2.01 -11.08 -10.58
CA THR A 192 2.25 -10.24 -11.75
C THR A 192 1.08 -10.28 -12.73
N SER A 193 0.77 -9.14 -13.33
CA SER A 193 -0.21 -9.04 -14.41
C SER A 193 0.44 -8.33 -15.60
N THR A 194 0.38 -8.93 -16.78
CA THR A 194 0.88 -8.35 -18.04
C THR A 194 -0.24 -7.69 -18.85
N ASP A 195 -1.42 -7.56 -18.27
CA ASP A 195 -2.63 -6.99 -18.87
C ASP A 195 -3.33 -6.04 -17.88
N LYS A 196 -2.53 -5.34 -17.08
CA LYS A 196 -2.95 -4.24 -16.19
C LYS A 196 -4.06 -4.63 -15.20
N GLY A 197 -3.90 -5.81 -14.61
CA GLY A 197 -4.73 -6.35 -13.53
C GLY A 197 -5.92 -7.21 -13.97
N ARG A 198 -6.11 -7.44 -15.28
CA ARG A 198 -7.21 -8.26 -15.81
C ARG A 198 -7.00 -9.75 -15.56
N SER A 199 -5.77 -10.22 -15.67
CA SER A 199 -5.34 -11.58 -15.33
C SER A 199 -4.02 -11.58 -14.56
N TRP A 200 -3.76 -12.67 -13.83
CA TRP A 200 -2.65 -12.73 -12.88
C TRP A 200 -1.88 -14.04 -12.98
N LYS A 201 -0.55 -13.93 -12.98
CA LYS A 201 0.37 -15.00 -12.64
C LYS A 201 0.67 -14.93 -11.14
N ASN A 202 0.42 -16.03 -10.44
CA ASN A 202 0.64 -16.13 -9.00
C ASN A 202 2.11 -15.89 -8.61
N CYS A 203 2.30 -15.37 -7.40
CA CYS A 203 3.62 -15.25 -6.80
C CYS A 203 4.25 -16.65 -6.66
N PRO A 204 5.51 -16.86 -7.10
CA PRO A 204 6.18 -18.14 -6.95
C PRO A 204 6.63 -18.43 -5.50
N HIS A 205 6.61 -17.41 -4.63
CA HIS A 205 7.03 -17.47 -3.23
C HIS A 205 5.83 -17.61 -2.29
N THR A 206 6.09 -18.11 -1.08
CA THR A 206 5.07 -18.28 -0.04
C THR A 206 5.50 -17.54 1.23
N PRO A 207 4.60 -17.30 2.21
CA PRO A 207 5.02 -16.70 3.48
C PRO A 207 6.09 -17.50 4.24
N GLU A 208 6.17 -18.82 4.06
CA GLU A 208 7.22 -19.67 4.63
C GLU A 208 8.55 -19.58 3.87
N LYS A 209 8.47 -19.34 2.55
CA LYS A 209 9.61 -19.27 1.63
C LYS A 209 9.51 -17.97 0.86
N SER A 210 9.74 -16.88 1.60
CA SER A 210 9.68 -15.51 1.09
C SER A 210 10.85 -15.21 0.15
N ILE A 211 10.71 -14.20 -0.71
CA ILE A 211 11.72 -13.86 -1.72
C ILE A 211 13.13 -13.66 -1.14
N PHE A 212 13.27 -13.06 0.05
CA PHE A 212 14.57 -12.83 0.69
C PHE A 212 14.90 -13.82 1.81
N GLY A 213 14.07 -14.86 2.00
CA GLY A 213 14.30 -15.90 3.01
C GLY A 213 14.11 -15.45 4.46
N GLU A 214 13.55 -14.26 4.69
CA GLU A 214 13.24 -13.76 6.03
C GLU A 214 12.02 -14.47 6.62
N SER A 215 11.96 -14.51 7.96
CA SER A 215 10.83 -15.01 8.72
C SER A 215 10.60 -14.16 9.96
N GLY A 216 9.36 -13.73 10.15
CA GLY A 216 8.88 -13.02 11.34
C GLY A 216 8.18 -13.92 12.37
N ILE A 217 8.21 -15.23 12.17
CA ILE A 217 7.56 -16.19 13.06
C ILE A 217 8.14 -16.07 14.48
N ASN A 218 7.27 -16.17 15.49
CA ASN A 218 7.62 -16.00 16.90
C ASN A 218 8.23 -14.63 17.25
N GLY A 219 7.95 -13.60 16.44
CA GLY A 219 8.44 -12.24 16.67
C GLY A 219 9.91 -12.04 16.32
N TYR A 220 10.51 -12.95 15.54
CA TYR A 220 11.83 -12.73 14.97
C TYR A 220 11.81 -11.48 14.07
N PRO A 221 12.78 -10.56 14.16
CA PRO A 221 12.74 -9.34 13.37
C PRO A 221 13.01 -9.61 11.88
N VAL A 222 12.31 -8.88 11.02
CA VAL A 222 12.59 -8.83 9.58
C VAL A 222 13.18 -7.46 9.23
N LYS A 223 14.01 -7.42 8.20
CA LYS A 223 14.58 -6.21 7.62
C LYS A 223 13.65 -5.63 6.57
N ILE A 224 13.12 -6.44 5.66
CA ILE A 224 12.25 -5.99 4.57
C ILE A 224 10.78 -6.20 4.93
N GLY A 225 10.33 -5.45 5.95
CA GLY A 225 8.94 -5.40 6.36
C GLY A 225 8.16 -4.32 5.62
N SER A 226 6.95 -4.68 5.14
CA SER A 226 6.04 -3.77 4.42
C SER A 226 6.73 -2.82 3.42
N PRO A 227 7.50 -3.31 2.44
CA PRO A 227 8.23 -2.43 1.51
C PRO A 227 7.29 -1.61 0.63
N HIS A 228 7.67 -0.38 0.30
CA HIS A 228 6.98 0.48 -0.66
C HIS A 228 7.95 0.98 -1.72
N PHE A 229 7.50 1.07 -2.97
CA PHE A 229 8.31 1.67 -4.02
C PHE A 229 8.42 3.19 -3.81
N VAL A 230 9.60 3.74 -4.11
CA VAL A 230 9.79 5.17 -4.31
C VAL A 230 9.08 5.55 -5.60
N ASP A 231 8.19 6.54 -5.53
CA ASP A 231 7.46 7.02 -6.71
C ASP A 231 8.37 7.95 -7.55
N PHE A 232 8.76 7.45 -8.71
CA PHE A 232 9.51 8.21 -9.72
C PHE A 232 8.60 8.78 -10.82
N GLY A 233 7.32 8.97 -10.51
CA GLY A 233 6.29 9.46 -11.42
C GLY A 233 5.84 8.40 -12.43
N LYS A 234 5.05 8.87 -13.41
CA LYS A 234 4.49 8.06 -14.49
C LYS A 234 5.51 7.10 -15.08
N ASN A 235 5.23 5.79 -15.00
CA ASN A 235 6.06 4.74 -15.57
C ASN A 235 7.55 4.87 -15.21
N MET A 236 7.86 5.30 -13.97
CA MET A 236 9.22 5.54 -13.48
C MET A 236 10.06 6.55 -14.29
N GLN A 237 9.43 7.50 -14.98
CA GLN A 237 10.12 8.45 -15.87
C GLN A 237 11.24 9.28 -15.20
N TYR A 238 11.21 9.44 -13.87
CA TYR A 238 12.23 10.16 -13.09
C TYR A 238 13.19 9.25 -12.32
N SER A 239 13.21 7.95 -12.61
CA SER A 239 14.19 7.05 -12.00
C SER A 239 15.60 7.45 -12.45
N PRO A 240 16.56 7.63 -11.51
CA PRO A 240 17.88 8.16 -11.84
C PRO A 240 18.75 7.20 -12.66
N ASP A 241 18.48 5.91 -12.58
CA ASP A 241 19.29 4.85 -13.21
C ASP A 241 18.43 3.73 -13.83
N GLY A 242 17.13 3.97 -13.99
CA GLY A 242 16.18 3.00 -14.53
C GLY A 242 15.84 1.84 -13.58
N LYS A 243 16.30 1.87 -12.32
CA LYS A 243 15.93 0.88 -11.30
C LYS A 243 14.71 1.34 -10.53
N ALA A 244 13.91 0.37 -10.09
CA ALA A 244 12.83 0.58 -9.14
C ALA A 244 13.42 0.44 -7.74
N TYR A 245 13.17 1.41 -6.87
CA TYR A 245 13.67 1.44 -5.50
C TYR A 245 12.53 1.13 -4.55
N MET A 246 12.77 0.26 -3.57
CA MET A 246 11.89 0.07 -2.44
C MET A 246 12.54 0.57 -1.16
N VAL A 247 11.72 1.09 -0.26
CA VAL A 247 12.07 1.38 1.12
C VAL A 247 11.20 0.51 2.01
N ALA A 248 11.80 -0.09 3.03
CA ALA A 248 11.14 -0.97 3.98
C ALA A 248 11.51 -0.56 5.41
N HIS A 249 10.58 -0.76 6.34
CA HIS A 249 10.91 -0.70 7.76
C HIS A 249 11.12 -2.10 8.31
N GLY A 250 11.93 -2.19 9.36
CA GLY A 250 12.23 -3.46 9.99
C GLY A 250 12.92 -3.27 11.33
N ALA A 251 13.50 -4.34 11.85
CA ALA A 251 14.36 -4.31 13.02
C ALA A 251 15.56 -5.24 12.80
N ASP A 252 16.50 -5.24 13.75
CA ASP A 252 17.61 -6.19 13.77
C ASP A 252 17.55 -7.04 15.04
N ILE A 253 18.07 -8.26 14.96
CA ILE A 253 18.17 -9.17 16.11
C ILE A 253 19.15 -8.67 17.17
N SER A 254 20.08 -7.79 16.80
CA SER A 254 21.05 -7.23 17.73
C SER A 254 20.49 -6.09 18.60
N ASP A 255 19.20 -5.75 18.51
CA ASP A 255 18.59 -4.77 19.40
C ASP A 255 18.80 -5.19 20.88
N PRO A 256 19.50 -4.37 21.71
CA PRO A 256 19.74 -4.71 23.10
C PRO A 256 18.48 -4.63 23.99
N LYS A 257 17.36 -4.08 23.49
CA LYS A 257 16.10 -3.91 24.25
C LYS A 257 14.87 -4.29 23.41
N PRO A 258 14.78 -5.54 22.90
CA PRO A 258 13.69 -5.94 22.04
C PRO A 258 12.36 -5.92 22.80
N ARG A 259 11.34 -5.37 22.16
CA ARG A 259 9.94 -5.36 22.64
C ARG A 259 9.13 -6.47 21.98
N PHE A 260 8.03 -6.88 22.63
CA PHE A 260 7.11 -7.88 22.04
C PHE A 260 6.56 -7.46 20.67
N TRP A 261 6.46 -6.16 20.40
CA TRP A 261 6.06 -5.58 19.12
C TRP A 261 7.18 -4.72 18.51
N ASN A 262 8.44 -5.14 18.64
CA ASN A 262 9.56 -4.32 18.17
C ASN A 262 9.49 -4.04 16.67
N SER A 263 9.29 -5.12 15.90
CA SER A 263 8.96 -5.08 14.48
C SER A 263 7.50 -5.46 14.32
N SER A 264 6.63 -4.47 14.14
CA SER A 264 5.19 -4.62 13.97
C SER A 264 4.72 -3.93 12.69
N TRP A 265 3.43 -3.98 12.41
CA TRP A 265 2.85 -3.29 11.25
C TRP A 265 3.02 -1.77 11.28
N ILE A 266 3.19 -1.15 12.46
CA ILE A 266 3.39 0.31 12.65
C ILE A 266 4.73 0.66 13.28
N THR A 267 5.59 -0.31 13.58
CA THR A 267 6.87 -0.06 14.23
C THR A 267 8.00 -0.85 13.60
N GLY A 268 9.15 -0.19 13.47
CA GLY A 268 10.44 -0.76 13.17
C GLY A 268 11.48 0.25 13.61
N ASP A 269 12.63 -0.23 14.06
CA ASP A 269 13.71 0.64 14.52
C ASP A 269 14.66 1.04 13.37
N ASN A 270 14.51 0.38 12.22
CA ASN A 270 15.42 0.45 11.10
C ASN A 270 14.68 0.73 9.78
N VAL A 271 15.35 1.45 8.88
CA VAL A 271 14.90 1.69 7.50
C VAL A 271 15.93 1.06 6.56
N TYR A 272 15.44 0.27 5.61
CA TYR A 272 16.26 -0.44 4.62
C TYR A 272 15.85 -0.03 3.22
N MET A 273 16.83 -0.03 2.31
CA MET A 273 16.62 0.31 0.91
C MET A 273 17.17 -0.80 0.00
N LEU A 274 16.41 -1.09 -1.05
CA LEU A 274 16.74 -2.08 -2.06
C LEU A 274 16.24 -1.63 -3.43
N ARG A 275 16.87 -2.12 -4.50
CA ARG A 275 16.51 -1.76 -5.86
C ARG A 275 16.68 -2.91 -6.85
N VAL A 276 15.97 -2.83 -7.96
CA VAL A 276 15.99 -3.85 -9.03
C VAL A 276 15.74 -3.20 -10.37
N THR A 277 16.26 -3.79 -11.45
CA THR A 277 15.80 -3.45 -12.80
C THR A 277 14.47 -4.18 -13.05
N PRO A 278 13.33 -3.47 -13.12
CA PRO A 278 12.02 -4.10 -13.13
C PRO A 278 11.78 -4.91 -14.42
N SER A 279 11.52 -6.21 -14.26
CA SER A 279 11.02 -7.10 -15.30
C SER A 279 10.34 -8.32 -14.67
N VAL A 280 9.56 -9.08 -15.44
CA VAL A 280 8.92 -10.30 -14.95
C VAL A 280 9.92 -11.39 -14.56
N GLU A 281 11.11 -11.37 -15.14
CA GLU A 281 12.23 -12.26 -14.82
C GLU A 281 12.93 -11.85 -13.52
N ASN A 282 13.07 -10.55 -13.26
CA ASN A 282 13.88 -10.06 -12.15
C ASN A 282 13.11 -9.89 -10.84
N MET A 283 11.85 -9.46 -10.90
CA MET A 283 11.12 -8.98 -9.70
C MET A 283 10.94 -10.06 -8.63
N ASN A 284 10.83 -11.33 -9.02
CA ASN A 284 10.73 -12.46 -8.10
C ASN A 284 12.03 -13.28 -7.95
N ASP A 285 13.16 -12.79 -8.46
CA ASP A 285 14.47 -13.43 -8.31
C ASP A 285 15.36 -12.59 -7.38
N ALA A 286 15.55 -13.07 -6.15
CA ALA A 286 16.35 -12.39 -5.14
C ALA A 286 17.77 -12.05 -5.60
N SER A 287 18.36 -12.85 -6.49
CA SER A 287 19.71 -12.62 -7.01
C SER A 287 19.83 -11.39 -7.92
N LYS A 288 18.69 -10.85 -8.37
CA LYS A 288 18.61 -9.65 -9.21
C LYS A 288 18.46 -8.37 -8.42
N TRP A 289 18.21 -8.48 -7.11
CA TRP A 289 18.08 -7.34 -6.23
C TRP A 289 19.44 -6.85 -5.74
N GLU A 290 19.54 -5.54 -5.59
CA GLU A 290 20.66 -4.84 -4.98
C GLU A 290 20.17 -4.20 -3.68
N PHE A 291 20.92 -4.40 -2.61
CA PHE A 291 20.64 -3.91 -1.28
C PHE A 291 21.63 -2.79 -0.95
N TYR A 292 21.15 -1.76 -0.27
CA TYR A 292 22.02 -0.68 0.19
C TYR A 292 22.98 -1.22 1.27
N GLY A 293 24.28 -1.06 1.05
CA GLY A 293 25.35 -1.56 1.92
C GLY A 293 26.02 -0.46 2.77
N GLY A 294 25.48 0.76 2.76
CA GLY A 294 26.10 1.94 3.39
C GLY A 294 26.81 2.83 2.38
N LYS A 295 27.79 3.60 2.86
CA LYS A 295 28.58 4.54 2.05
C LYS A 295 30.05 4.16 2.03
N ASP A 296 30.72 4.44 0.91
CA ASP A 296 32.18 4.41 0.84
C ASP A 296 32.81 5.62 1.55
N ASP A 297 34.15 5.66 1.62
CA ASP A 297 34.90 6.75 2.25
C ASP A 297 34.67 8.12 1.58
N SER A 298 34.15 8.13 0.35
CA SER A 298 33.79 9.34 -0.40
C SER A 298 32.32 9.74 -0.22
N GLY A 299 31.55 8.96 0.55
CA GLY A 299 30.12 9.20 0.80
C GLY A 299 29.19 8.64 -0.29
N ASN A 300 29.69 7.90 -1.28
CA ASN A 300 28.86 7.30 -2.32
C ASN A 300 28.16 6.03 -1.81
N ALA A 301 26.93 5.80 -2.26
CA ALA A 301 26.18 4.60 -1.91
C ALA A 301 26.84 3.33 -2.45
N ILE A 302 27.02 2.34 -1.57
CA ILE A 302 27.45 0.99 -1.92
C ILE A 302 26.20 0.13 -2.12
N TRP A 303 26.18 -0.64 -3.21
CA TRP A 303 25.11 -1.59 -3.52
C TRP A 303 25.67 -3.00 -3.59
N THR A 304 24.99 -3.95 -2.94
CA THR A 304 25.42 -5.35 -2.87
C THR A 304 24.28 -6.29 -3.24
N ASN A 305 24.58 -7.42 -3.88
CA ASN A 305 23.58 -8.49 -4.11
C ASN A 305 23.51 -9.49 -2.95
N ASP A 306 24.34 -9.31 -1.92
CA ASP A 306 24.37 -10.15 -0.73
C ASP A 306 23.46 -9.55 0.34
N PHE A 307 22.27 -10.13 0.50
CA PHE A 307 21.27 -9.67 1.46
C PHE A 307 21.81 -9.64 2.90
N SER A 308 22.77 -10.49 3.26
CA SER A 308 23.36 -10.49 4.59
C SER A 308 24.16 -9.23 4.91
N LYS A 309 24.54 -8.46 3.88
CA LYS A 309 25.32 -7.22 3.96
C LYS A 309 24.47 -5.96 3.83
N ILE A 310 23.13 -6.10 3.83
CA ILE A 310 22.26 -4.92 3.85
C ILE A 310 22.50 -4.10 5.11
N ASN A 311 22.54 -2.78 4.95
CA ASN A 311 22.78 -1.81 6.02
C ASN A 311 21.62 -0.81 6.10
N LEU A 312 21.58 -0.07 7.20
CA LEU A 312 20.59 0.99 7.43
C LEU A 312 20.81 2.13 6.42
N TYR A 313 19.71 2.65 5.87
CA TYR A 313 19.73 3.84 5.01
C TYR A 313 20.01 5.12 5.79
#